data_AF-W7LC37-F1
#
_entry.id   AF-W7LC37-F1
#
_cell.length_a   1.000
_cell.length_b   1.000
_cell.length_c   1.000
_cell.angle_alpha   90.00
_cell.angle_beta   90.00
_cell.angle_gamma   90.00
#
_symmetry.space_group_name_H-M   'P 1'
#
loop_
_entity.id
_entity.type
_entity.pdbx_description
1 polymer ?
#
loop_
_entity_poly.entity_id
_entity_poly.type
_entity_poly.pdbx_seq_one_letter_code
_entity_poly.pdbx_strand_id
1 'polypeptide(L)' 'MKKVLVLLMVIAVFCLAGCEESELYYDGKLRPESEVEEIIADQLEVENPSMDLEIDVYQESED' A
#
# COMPACT_ATOMS: atom_id res chain seq x y z
N MET A 1 -19.63 -33.77 5.34
CA MET A 1 -19.97 -32.44 5.90
C MET A 1 -18.78 -31.78 6.60
N LYS A 2 -18.18 -32.36 7.67
CA LYS A 2 -16.99 -31.77 8.35
C LYS A 2 -15.84 -31.38 7.41
N LYS A 3 -15.53 -32.21 6.40
CA LYS A 3 -14.44 -31.94 5.44
C LYS A 3 -14.69 -30.75 4.51
N VAL A 4 -15.96 -30.45 4.20
CA VAL A 4 -16.35 -29.33 3.31
C VAL A 4 -16.23 -28.00 4.05
N LEU A 5 -16.58 -28.00 5.35
CA LEU A 5 -16.50 -26.80 6.18
C LEU A 5 -15.05 -26.37 6.43
N VAL A 6 -14.14 -27.33 6.57
CA VAL A 6 -12.69 -27.07 6.68
C VAL A 6 -12.14 -26.48 5.37
N LEU A 7 -12.58 -26.99 4.21
CA LEU A 7 -12.13 -26.47 2.91
C LEU A 7 -12.57 -25.01 2.70
N LEU A 8 -13.81 -24.66 3.09
CA LEU A 8 -14.32 -23.30 2.99
C LEU A 8 -13.55 -22.31 3.89
N MET A 9 -13.15 -22.74 5.10
CA MET A 9 -12.30 -21.92 5.97
C MET A 9 -10.94 -21.63 5.34
N VAL A 10 -10.32 -22.62 4.70
CA VAL A 10 -9.00 -22.44 4.06
C VAL A 10 -9.08 -21.44 2.91
N ILE A 11 -10.11 -21.54 2.05
CA ILE A 11 -10.32 -20.61 0.94
C ILE A 11 -10.54 -19.18 1.46
N ALA A 12 -11.33 -19.03 2.53
CA ALA A 12 -11.60 -17.72 3.12
C ALA A 12 -10.32 -17.04 3.65
N VAL A 13 -9.36 -17.81 4.20
CA VAL A 13 -8.07 -17.27 4.67
C VAL A 13 -7.19 -16.83 3.50
N PHE A 14 -7.15 -17.60 2.40
CA PHE A 14 -6.36 -17.22 1.23
C PHE A 14 -6.89 -15.96 0.52
N CYS A 15 -8.20 -15.70 0.54
CA CYS A 15 -8.77 -14.48 -0.02
C CYS A 15 -8.37 -13.20 0.76
N LEU A 16 -7.93 -13.32 2.02
CA LEU A 16 -7.52 -12.17 2.84
C LEU A 16 -6.04 -11.82 2.66
N ALA A 17 -5.21 -12.73 2.15
CA ALA A 17 -3.77 -12.50 1.96
C ALA A 17 -3.43 -11.60 0.76
N GLY A 18 -4.41 -11.29 -0.09
CA GLY A 18 -4.23 -10.35 -1.22
C GLY A 18 -4.44 -8.88 -0.86
N CYS A 19 -4.66 -8.56 0.42
CA CYS A 19 -4.87 -7.20 0.90
C CYS A 19 -3.59 -6.57 1.46
N GLU A 20 -2.44 -7.07 1.03
CA GLU A 20 -1.14 -6.54 1.43
C GLU A 20 -0.82 -5.32 0.56
N GLU A 21 -0.58 -4.20 1.22
CA GLU A 21 -0.14 -2.97 0.58
C GLU A 21 1.30 -3.12 0.07
N SER A 22 1.61 -2.50 -1.06
CA SER A 22 2.97 -2.48 -1.60
C SER A 22 3.89 -1.67 -0.69
N GLU A 23 5.16 -2.08 -0.59
CA GLU A 23 6.18 -1.36 0.15
C GLU A 23 7.27 -0.82 -0.78
N LEU A 24 7.71 0.41 -0.52
CA LEU A 24 8.73 1.12 -1.28
C LEU A 24 9.92 1.47 -0.38
N TYR A 25 11.13 1.47 -0.94
CA TYR A 25 12.30 2.00 -0.24
C TYR A 25 12.35 3.51 -0.36
N TYR A 26 12.13 4.20 0.75
CA TYR A 26 12.21 5.66 0.86
C TYR A 26 13.07 6.06 2.06
N ASP A 27 14.03 6.97 1.85
CA ASP A 27 14.99 7.43 2.86
C ASP A 27 15.73 6.27 3.57
N GLY A 28 16.15 5.27 2.78
CA GLY A 28 16.90 4.10 3.27
C GLY A 28 16.08 3.14 4.14
N LYS A 29 14.76 3.30 4.22
CA LYS A 29 13.84 2.41 4.94
C LYS A 29 12.76 1.89 4.01
N LEU A 30 12.36 0.64 4.24
CA LEU A 30 11.18 0.07 3.61
C LEU A 30 9.94 0.60 4.34
N ARG A 31 8.98 1.13 3.59
CA ARG A 31 7.74 1.73 4.11
C ARG A 31 6.57 1.39 3.18
N PRO A 32 5.32 1.37 3.67
CA PRO A 32 4.14 1.27 2.82
C PRO A 32 4.08 2.41 1.80
N GLU A 33 3.52 2.13 0.62
CA GLU A 33 3.33 3.09 -0.47
C GLU A 33 2.56 4.35 0.00
N SER A 34 1.44 4.17 0.71
CA SER A 34 0.64 5.29 1.24
C SER A 34 1.41 6.16 2.23
N GLU A 35 2.30 5.58 3.05
CA GLU A 35 3.13 6.35 3.97
C GLU A 35 4.13 7.23 3.20
N VAL A 36 4.68 6.71 2.09
CA VAL A 36 5.59 7.47 1.24
C VAL A 36 4.85 8.60 0.52
N GLU A 37 3.63 8.35 0.05
CA GLU A 37 2.76 9.36 -0.56
C GLU A 37 2.44 10.50 0.40
N GLU A 38 2.04 10.20 1.64
CA GLU A 38 1.78 11.21 2.68
C GLU A 38 3.03 12.04 2.98
N ILE A 39 4.20 11.40 3.15
CA ILE A 39 5.45 12.10 3.41
C ILE A 39 5.80 13.09 2.29
N ILE A 40 5.57 12.71 1.04
CA ILE A 40 5.87 13.56 -0.12
C ILE A 40 4.84 14.69 -0.24
N ALA A 41 3.55 14.39 -0.04
CA ALA A 41 2.48 15.37 -0.02
C ALA A 41 2.76 16.47 1.02
N ASP A 42 3.03 16.08 2.27
CA ASP A 42 3.38 17.00 3.37
C ASP A 42 4.54 17.93 3.00
N GLN A 43 5.59 17.39 2.36
CA GLN A 43 6.75 18.18 1.94
C GLN A 43 6.38 19.22 0.87
N LEU A 44 5.54 18.86 -0.09
CA LEU A 44 5.10 19.75 -1.15
C LEU A 44 4.12 20.81 -0.65
N GLU A 45 3.28 20.49 0.33
CA GLU A 45 2.33 21.42 0.95
C GLU A 45 3.00 22.49 1.81
N VAL A 46 4.18 22.21 2.39
CA VAL A 46 4.99 23.25 3.05
C VAL A 46 5.31 24.39 2.08
N GLU A 47 5.55 24.07 0.81
CA GLU A 47 5.79 25.04 -0.27
C GLU A 47 4.49 25.59 -0.88
N ASN A 48 3.38 24.85 -0.74
CA ASN A 48 2.07 25.17 -1.29
C ASN A 48 0.97 25.18 -0.22
N PRO A 49 1.04 26.09 0.79
CA PRO A 49 0.23 26.00 2.02
C PRO A 49 -1.27 26.24 1.85
N SER A 50 -1.73 26.55 0.64
CA SER A 50 -3.15 26.69 0.29
C SER A 50 -3.68 25.51 -0.52
N MET A 51 -2.84 24.51 -0.80
CA MET A 51 -3.18 23.35 -1.60
C MET A 51 -3.21 22.11 -0.69
N ASP A 52 -4.16 21.25 -0.97
CA ASP A 52 -4.29 19.90 -0.41
C ASP A 52 -3.91 18.95 -1.56
N LEU A 53 -2.75 18.31 -1.45
CA LEU A 53 -2.09 17.60 -2.55
C LEU A 53 -2.22 16.10 -2.35
N GLU A 54 -2.86 15.43 -3.30
CA GLU A 54 -2.85 13.97 -3.42
C GLU A 54 -1.74 13.55 -4.40
N ILE A 55 -0.85 12.66 -3.96
CA ILE A 55 0.30 12.18 -4.73
C ILE A 55 0.18 10.66 -4.89
N ASP A 56 0.36 10.16 -6.11
CA ASP A 56 0.47 8.72 -6.39
C ASP A 56 1.94 8.37 -6.68
N VAL A 57 2.49 7.36 -6.01
CA VAL A 57 3.86 6.88 -6.22
C VAL A 57 3.85 5.43 -6.69
N TYR A 58 4.27 5.20 -7.93
CA TYR A 58 4.38 3.85 -8.49
C TYR A 58 5.83 3.53 -8.89
N GLN A 59 6.19 2.25 -8.76
CA GLN A 59 7.44 1.76 -9.30
C GLN A 59 7.31 1.61 -10.83
N GLU A 60 8.13 2.34 -11.58
CA GLU A 60 8.22 2.17 -13.02
C GLU A 60 8.83 0.80 -13.33
N SER A 61 8.08 -0.07 -14.00
CA SER A 61 8.58 -1.34 -14.52
C SER A 61 9.24 -1.10 -15.88
N GLU A 62 10.56 -1.31 -15.97
CA GLU A 62 11.27 -1.37 -17.25
C GLU A 62 10.82 -2.64 -18.01
N ASP A 63 9.90 -2.48 -18.97
CA ASP A 63 9.66 -3.42 -20.08
C ASP A 63 10.48 -3.00 -21.33
#